data_AF-A0A2G8SIA5-F1
#
_entry.id   AF-A0A2G8SIA5-F1
#
_cell.length_a   1.000
_cell.length_b   1.000
_cell.length_c   1.000
_cell.angle_alpha   90.00
_cell.angle_beta   90.00
_cell.angle_gamma   90.00
#
_symmetry.space_group_name_H-M   'P 1'
#
loop_
_entity.id
_entity.type
_entity.pdbx_description
1 polymer ?
#
loop_
_entity_poly.entity_id
_entity_poly.type
_entity_poly.pdbx_seq_one_letter_code
_entity_poly.pdbx_strand_id
1 'polypeptide(L)'
;MSREETGLRAPNNYVFPIDNLVMTVAQWYQLYSRPEYRDTYIVLPKQTQRKGKQNSKSYAFSVELYINVGQYAARTEDPEIVGSGRAGAKRKTSAVSVGDVGKCSSSSKRPRETVSSQPARQTLRSTFIADGNLLAQTPSPISVVEIQFKKTTCLISEGSGSPTLMEESPLLSGFLETRPLDLIAGERGNSKDVFGLRIGTQSYVAKKLVNTGGGRSEEIPISQAINVLTADLIRLKRMAYFAEKFKAFAYDQGANIAEFDVSDAFLIKSYKPSTSTVPPVEHIDGDHEEDRAHAESIKEVSAVYLVEPLRLTTTVVKFSGTFGSTTRTELRSLTVSAYAHYVAEQTACRYIFADIQGSNNANASGKLSLTLFDPMTHTVEGTSGAGDHGREGLQDFVSNHTCNHICWAMQLASREVMQNTLTDIFRSQSGAATQDSENQENPSDEE
;
A
#
# COMPACT_ATOMS: atom_id res chain seq x y z
N MET A 1 15.29 -22.92 22.16
CA MET A 1 14.19 -21.95 22.23
C MET A 1 13.08 -22.42 21.28
N SER A 2 11.80 -22.34 21.65
CA SER A 2 10.66 -22.74 20.83
C SER A 2 10.44 -21.79 19.64
N ARG A 3 9.83 -22.27 18.55
CA ARG A 3 9.51 -21.46 17.36
C ARG A 3 8.56 -20.30 17.67
N GLU A 4 7.74 -20.46 18.71
CA GLU A 4 6.77 -19.47 19.14
C GLU A 4 7.45 -18.33 19.93
N GLU A 5 8.54 -18.64 20.66
CA GLU A 5 9.21 -17.70 21.55
C GLU A 5 10.35 -16.91 20.89
N THR A 6 10.82 -17.27 19.68
CA THR A 6 11.88 -16.53 18.99
C THR A 6 11.61 -16.26 17.52
N GLY A 7 12.14 -15.14 17.03
CA GLY A 7 12.12 -14.79 15.62
C GLY A 7 13.40 -14.08 15.20
N LEU A 8 13.79 -14.23 13.94
CA LEU A 8 14.88 -13.46 13.34
C LEU A 8 14.28 -12.28 12.56
N ARG A 9 14.86 -11.09 12.72
CA ARG A 9 14.46 -9.88 11.98
C ARG A 9 15.67 -9.22 11.34
N ALA A 10 15.48 -8.52 10.24
CA ALA A 10 16.50 -7.61 9.71
C ALA A 10 16.22 -6.16 10.16
N PRO A 11 17.22 -5.26 10.13
CA PRO A 11 17.04 -3.84 10.44
C PRO A 11 15.85 -3.23 9.70
N ASN A 12 15.19 -2.26 10.34
CA ASN A 12 13.93 -1.64 9.89
C ASN A 12 12.70 -2.57 9.95
N ASN A 13 12.65 -3.50 10.91
CA ASN A 13 11.53 -4.44 11.09
C ASN A 13 11.22 -5.29 9.85
N TYR A 14 12.23 -5.58 9.02
CA TYR A 14 12.03 -6.50 7.91
C TYR A 14 11.78 -7.90 8.46
N VAL A 15 10.56 -8.39 8.24
CA VAL A 15 10.13 -9.74 8.61
C VAL A 15 10.44 -10.66 7.43
N PHE A 16 11.29 -11.66 7.66
CA PHE A 16 11.53 -12.67 6.64
C PHE A 16 10.22 -13.43 6.35
N PRO A 17 9.95 -13.79 5.08
CA PRO A 17 8.80 -14.63 4.76
C PRO A 17 8.78 -15.87 5.66
N ILE A 18 7.58 -16.30 6.06
CA ILE A 18 7.44 -17.52 6.86
C ILE A 18 7.94 -18.70 6.02
N ASP A 19 9.09 -19.22 6.39
CA ASP A 19 9.64 -20.45 5.84
C ASP A 19 9.18 -21.63 6.73
N ASN A 20 8.75 -22.72 6.09
CA ASN A 20 8.37 -23.96 6.76
C ASN A 20 9.56 -24.87 7.04
N LEU A 21 10.75 -24.50 6.55
CA LEU A 21 11.97 -25.23 6.81
C LEU A 21 12.40 -25.08 8.28
N VAL A 22 12.35 -26.19 9.01
CA VAL A 22 12.95 -26.29 10.35
C VAL A 22 14.46 -26.42 10.17
N MET A 23 15.18 -25.32 10.36
CA MET A 23 16.64 -25.27 10.25
C MET A 23 17.27 -24.61 11.47
N THR A 24 18.47 -25.05 11.84
CA THR A 24 19.29 -24.36 12.85
C THR A 24 19.75 -23.00 12.32
N VAL A 25 20.09 -22.07 13.22
CA VAL A 25 20.66 -20.76 12.82
C VAL A 25 21.90 -20.94 11.92
N ALA A 26 22.73 -21.95 12.19
CA ALA A 26 23.89 -22.26 11.36
C ALA A 26 23.50 -22.71 9.94
N GLN A 27 22.49 -23.59 9.82
CA GLN A 27 21.96 -24.02 8.52
C GLN A 27 21.30 -22.87 7.77
N TRP A 28 20.59 -21.97 8.48
CA TRP A 28 20.03 -20.76 7.89
C TRP A 28 21.12 -19.87 7.31
N TYR A 29 22.19 -19.60 8.07
CA TYR A 29 23.34 -18.83 7.56
C TYR A 29 24.00 -19.53 6.36
N GLN A 30 24.20 -20.84 6.42
CA GLN A 30 24.79 -21.60 5.30
C GLN A 30 23.90 -21.56 4.05
N LEU A 31 22.58 -21.67 4.21
CA LEU A 31 21.64 -21.65 3.09
C LEU A 31 21.54 -20.25 2.46
N TYR A 32 21.34 -19.22 3.28
CA TYR A 32 21.09 -17.86 2.82
C TYR A 32 22.37 -17.02 2.64
N SER A 33 23.55 -17.54 2.93
CA SER A 33 24.83 -16.95 2.50
C SER A 33 25.14 -17.22 1.03
N ARG A 34 24.47 -18.20 0.42
CA ARG A 34 24.56 -18.51 -1.00
C ARG A 34 23.84 -17.42 -1.81
N PRO A 35 24.49 -16.80 -2.82
CA PRO A 35 23.89 -15.70 -3.59
C PRO A 35 22.51 -16.01 -4.17
N GLU A 36 22.29 -17.24 -4.62
CA GLU A 36 21.06 -17.67 -5.28
C GLU A 36 19.85 -17.60 -4.33
N TYR A 37 20.04 -17.99 -3.07
CA TYR A 37 19.00 -17.94 -2.05
C TYR A 37 18.91 -16.56 -1.40
N ARG A 38 20.05 -15.91 -1.16
CA ARG A 38 20.09 -14.56 -0.59
C ARG A 38 19.31 -13.57 -1.45
N ASP A 39 19.60 -13.54 -2.75
CA ASP A 39 19.06 -12.51 -3.64
C ASP A 39 17.58 -12.77 -3.96
N THR A 40 17.08 -14.00 -3.75
CA THR A 40 15.68 -14.38 -3.93
C THR A 40 14.82 -14.09 -2.69
N TYR A 41 15.32 -14.41 -1.49
CA TYR A 41 14.53 -14.40 -0.25
C TYR A 41 14.88 -13.26 0.70
N ILE A 42 16.08 -12.68 0.57
CA ILE A 42 16.61 -11.60 1.40
C ILE A 42 16.84 -10.38 0.52
N VAL A 43 15.75 -9.82 0.02
CA VAL A 43 15.78 -8.56 -0.74
C VAL A 43 15.81 -7.40 0.26
N LEU A 44 17.00 -7.09 0.76
CA LEU A 44 17.16 -5.92 1.62
C LEU A 44 16.93 -4.65 0.81
N PRO A 45 16.23 -3.65 1.36
CA PRO A 45 16.21 -2.32 0.78
C PRO A 45 17.66 -1.88 0.55
N LYS A 46 17.98 -1.41 -0.66
CA LYS A 46 19.30 -0.84 -0.95
C LYS A 46 19.51 0.31 0.04
N GLN A 47 20.20 0.06 1.16
CA GLN A 47 20.68 1.14 2.01
C GLN A 47 21.48 2.04 1.09
N THR A 48 21.07 3.30 0.97
CA THR A 48 21.84 4.33 0.28
C THR A 48 23.24 4.28 0.86
N GLN A 49 24.16 3.63 0.14
CA GLN A 49 25.54 3.55 0.57
C GLN A 49 26.01 4.99 0.72
N ARG A 50 26.32 5.39 1.95
CA ARG A 50 26.92 6.69 2.21
C ARG A 50 28.14 6.79 1.31
N LYS A 51 28.08 7.68 0.31
CA LYS A 51 29.19 8.00 -0.59
C LYS A 51 30.41 8.29 0.28
N GLY A 52 31.42 7.42 0.26
CA GLY A 52 32.67 7.71 0.96
C GLY A 52 33.58 6.55 1.35
N LYS A 53 33.15 5.28 1.29
CA LYS A 53 34.06 4.15 1.56
C LYS A 53 33.95 3.09 0.47
N GLN A 54 34.86 3.17 -0.49
CA GLN A 54 35.22 2.03 -1.33
C GLN A 54 35.86 0.95 -0.45
N ASN A 55 35.58 -0.31 -0.79
CA ASN A 55 36.24 -1.54 -0.32
C ASN A 55 35.68 -2.22 0.94
N SER A 56 34.57 -2.93 0.76
CA SER A 56 34.58 -4.41 0.77
C SER A 56 33.27 -4.92 0.17
N LYS A 57 33.34 -5.86 -0.79
CA LYS A 57 32.15 -6.57 -1.34
C LYS A 57 31.59 -7.60 -0.35
N SER A 58 31.64 -7.31 0.95
CA SER A 58 30.99 -8.13 1.97
C SER A 58 29.56 -7.62 2.12
N TYR A 59 28.60 -8.31 1.52
CA TYR A 59 27.19 -8.16 1.86
C TYR A 59 27.01 -8.68 3.29
N ALA A 60 27.25 -7.82 4.27
CA ALA A 60 26.91 -8.08 5.66
C ALA A 60 25.59 -7.37 5.94
N PHE A 61 24.61 -8.11 6.43
CA PHE A 61 23.43 -7.54 7.06
C PHE A 61 23.31 -8.15 8.44
N SER A 62 22.96 -7.33 9.42
CA SER A 62 22.72 -7.79 10.77
C SER A 62 21.37 -8.50 10.82
N VAL A 63 21.30 -9.58 11.58
CA VAL A 63 20.05 -10.22 11.95
C VAL A 63 19.88 -10.03 13.44
N GLU A 64 18.72 -9.54 13.85
CA GLU A 64 18.36 -9.36 15.25
C GLU A 64 17.56 -10.57 15.70
N LEU A 65 18.03 -11.24 16.77
CA LEU A 65 17.29 -12.30 17.43
C LEU A 65 16.29 -11.66 18.38
N TYR A 66 15.02 -11.74 18.02
CA TYR A 66 13.92 -11.37 18.89
C TYR A 66 13.54 -12.55 19.76
N ILE A 67 13.45 -12.32 21.08
CA ILE A 67 13.01 -13.32 22.06
C ILE A 67 11.76 -12.76 22.74
N ASN A 68 10.66 -13.49 22.68
CA ASN A 68 9.47 -13.23 23.46
C ASN A 68 9.75 -13.61 24.92
N VAL A 69 10.19 -12.63 25.69
CA VAL A 69 10.59 -12.80 27.09
C VAL A 69 9.45 -13.36 27.95
N GLY A 70 8.20 -12.99 27.67
CA GLY A 70 7.04 -13.49 28.41
C GLY A 70 6.83 -14.99 28.22
N GLN A 71 6.90 -15.48 26.98
CA GLN A 71 6.79 -16.91 26.68
C GLN A 71 8.02 -17.69 27.18
N TYR A 72 9.21 -17.10 27.04
CA TYR A 72 10.44 -17.70 27.56
C TYR A 72 10.36 -17.87 29.07
N ALA A 73 10.01 -16.82 29.82
CA ALA A 73 9.89 -16.86 31.27
C ALA A 73 8.78 -17.82 31.73
N ALA A 74 7.64 -17.85 31.03
CA ALA A 74 6.56 -18.80 31.32
C ALA A 74 6.99 -20.26 31.13
N ARG A 75 7.88 -20.54 30.16
CA ARG A 75 8.40 -21.88 29.89
C ARG A 75 9.53 -22.29 30.83
N THR A 76 10.42 -21.37 31.18
CA THR A 76 11.59 -21.67 32.02
C THR A 76 11.30 -21.60 33.50
N GLU A 77 10.12 -21.09 33.89
CA GLU A 77 9.76 -20.79 35.29
C GLU A 77 10.84 -19.96 35.99
N ASP A 78 11.61 -19.16 35.23
CA ASP A 78 12.74 -18.41 35.74
C ASP A 78 12.24 -17.07 36.32
N PRO A 79 12.21 -16.92 37.66
CA PRO A 79 11.64 -15.74 38.29
C PRO A 79 12.59 -14.53 38.22
N GLU A 80 13.87 -14.71 37.88
CA GLU A 80 14.86 -13.61 37.87
C GLU A 80 14.69 -12.67 36.66
N ILE A 81 14.05 -13.12 35.58
CA ILE A 81 13.85 -12.30 34.38
C ILE A 81 12.64 -11.36 34.53
N VAL A 82 11.74 -11.63 35.48
CA VAL A 82 10.49 -10.89 35.68
C VAL A 82 10.52 -9.94 36.90
N GLY A 83 11.62 -9.89 37.67
CA GLY A 83 11.65 -9.16 38.95
C GLY A 83 12.86 -8.24 39.20
N SER A 84 12.63 -6.93 39.16
CA SER A 84 13.34 -5.87 39.92
C SER A 84 14.87 -5.98 40.13
N GLY A 85 15.67 -5.71 39.09
CA GLY A 85 17.12 -5.56 39.23
C GLY A 85 17.57 -4.10 39.37
N ARG A 86 17.87 -3.63 40.59
CA ARG A 86 18.57 -2.35 40.84
C ARG A 86 19.91 -2.34 40.11
N ALA A 87 20.16 -1.27 39.35
CA ALA A 87 21.44 -1.02 38.71
C ALA A 87 22.56 -0.74 39.72
N GLY A 88 23.70 -1.42 39.54
CA GLY A 88 25.02 -0.84 39.81
C GLY A 88 25.74 -1.31 41.08
N ALA A 89 26.55 -2.37 40.95
CA ALA A 89 27.73 -2.56 41.80
C ALA A 89 28.95 -2.90 40.92
N LYS A 90 29.79 -1.87 40.69
CA LYS A 90 31.09 -2.01 40.04
C LYS A 90 31.99 -2.94 40.86
N ARG A 91 32.31 -4.13 40.34
CA ARG A 91 33.48 -4.89 40.80
C ARG A 91 34.74 -4.22 40.27
N LYS A 92 35.45 -3.51 41.16
CA LYS A 92 36.84 -3.09 40.97
C LYS A 92 37.73 -4.34 41.05
N THR A 93 38.41 -4.66 39.97
CA THR A 93 39.60 -5.52 40.01
C THR A 93 40.80 -4.66 40.37
N SER A 94 41.29 -4.82 41.58
CA SER A 94 42.55 -4.25 42.05
C SER A 94 43.71 -5.16 41.63
N ALA A 95 44.55 -4.68 40.71
CA ALA A 95 45.88 -5.23 40.49
C ALA A 95 46.87 -4.49 41.40
N VAL A 96 47.57 -5.26 42.21
CA VAL A 96 48.64 -4.88 43.12
C VAL A 96 49.92 -4.70 42.30
N SER A 97 50.60 -3.56 42.42
CA SER A 97 52.04 -3.47 42.14
C SER A 97 52.77 -2.83 43.30
N VAL A 98 53.62 -3.63 43.92
CA VAL A 98 54.65 -3.30 44.90
C VAL A 98 55.75 -2.49 44.20
N GLY A 99 56.29 -1.48 44.87
CA GLY A 99 57.41 -0.68 44.35
C GLY A 99 57.83 0.43 45.32
N ASP A 100 58.91 0.16 46.02
CA ASP A 100 59.42 0.79 47.24
C ASP A 100 60.39 1.98 46.99
N VAL A 101 60.64 2.74 48.06
CA VAL A 101 61.75 3.69 48.35
C VAL A 101 61.86 5.03 47.60
N GLY A 102 61.89 6.14 48.36
CA GLY A 102 62.63 7.35 47.94
C GLY A 102 62.29 8.66 48.65
N LYS A 103 63.15 9.07 49.59
CA LYS A 103 63.09 10.29 50.43
C LYS A 103 63.16 11.64 49.68
N CYS A 104 62.59 12.64 50.36
CA CYS A 104 63.05 14.03 50.58
C CYS A 104 62.91 15.14 49.51
N SER A 105 62.21 16.17 49.99
CA SER A 105 62.54 17.60 50.01
C SER A 105 62.47 18.46 48.73
N SER A 106 61.55 19.43 48.84
CA SER A 106 61.64 20.84 48.44
C SER A 106 62.01 21.18 46.99
N SER A 107 61.08 21.82 46.30
CA SER A 107 61.25 23.23 45.94
C SER A 107 60.02 23.82 45.24
N SER A 108 59.74 25.06 45.63
CA SER A 108 58.92 26.04 44.95
C SER A 108 59.36 26.25 43.50
N LYS A 109 58.39 26.39 42.56
CA LYS A 109 58.23 27.61 41.73
C LYS A 109 57.18 27.47 40.62
N ARG A 110 56.18 28.35 40.74
CA ARG A 110 55.50 29.19 39.74
C ARG A 110 54.64 28.59 38.62
N PRO A 111 53.53 29.31 38.29
CA PRO A 111 52.43 28.82 37.47
C PRO A 111 52.70 29.03 35.99
N ARG A 112 52.25 28.08 35.16
CA ARG A 112 52.13 28.28 33.72
C ARG A 112 50.65 28.50 33.41
N GLU A 113 50.29 29.77 33.18
CA GLU A 113 49.03 30.14 32.54
C GLU A 113 49.03 29.57 31.12
N THR A 114 48.20 28.57 30.88
CA THR A 114 47.75 28.21 29.54
C THR A 114 46.31 28.68 29.40
N VAL A 115 46.17 29.86 28.82
CA VAL A 115 44.91 30.36 28.24
C VAL A 115 44.57 29.44 27.08
N SER A 116 43.79 28.40 27.37
CA SER A 116 43.12 27.57 26.39
C SER A 116 41.63 27.87 26.50
N SER A 117 41.12 28.69 25.59
CA SER A 117 39.70 28.91 25.37
C SER A 117 39.09 27.65 24.73
N GLN A 118 38.99 26.57 25.49
CA GLN A 118 38.11 25.46 25.12
C GLN A 118 36.70 25.79 25.62
N PRO A 119 35.68 25.79 24.74
CA PRO A 119 34.30 25.93 25.17
C PRO A 119 33.98 24.79 26.16
N ALA A 120 33.37 25.15 27.29
CA ALA A 120 32.96 24.20 28.32
C ALA A 120 32.25 23.03 27.65
N ARG A 121 32.78 21.81 27.83
CA ARG A 121 32.20 20.58 27.30
C ARG A 121 30.77 20.47 27.81
N GLN A 122 29.82 20.85 26.96
CA GLN A 122 28.40 20.70 27.22
C GLN A 122 28.11 19.20 27.18
N THR A 123 27.92 18.61 28.35
CA THR A 123 27.59 17.19 28.50
C THR A 123 26.30 16.92 27.74
N LEU A 124 26.37 16.08 26.70
CA LEU A 124 25.20 15.69 25.91
C LEU A 124 24.18 15.04 26.84
N ARG A 125 22.97 15.62 26.90
CA ARG A 125 21.81 15.00 27.57
C ARG A 125 21.10 14.12 26.54
N SER A 126 21.02 12.83 26.84
CA SER A 126 20.24 11.91 26.02
C SER A 126 18.75 12.19 26.21
N THR A 127 18.02 12.37 25.11
CA THR A 127 16.55 12.38 25.08
C THR A 127 15.97 10.97 24.89
N PHE A 128 16.82 9.94 24.96
CA PHE A 128 16.41 8.55 24.88
C PHE A 128 15.53 8.19 26.07
N ILE A 129 14.26 7.89 25.80
CA ILE A 129 13.36 7.24 26.73
C ILE A 129 13.60 5.74 26.54
N ALA A 130 14.10 5.06 27.59
CA ALA A 130 14.27 3.62 27.55
C ALA A 130 12.91 2.93 27.39
N ASP A 131 12.85 1.82 26.64
CA ASP A 131 11.63 1.05 26.30
C ASP A 131 10.92 0.38 27.50
N GLY A 132 11.17 0.85 28.71
CA GLY A 132 10.57 0.36 29.95
C GLY A 132 9.05 0.52 29.90
N ASN A 133 8.36 -0.61 29.76
CA ASN A 133 6.90 -0.84 29.67
C ASN A 133 6.27 -0.95 28.27
N LEU A 134 7.00 -0.80 27.17
CA LEU A 134 6.39 -1.04 25.84
C LEU A 134 6.09 -2.53 25.60
N LEU A 135 6.86 -3.45 26.19
CA LEU A 135 6.67 -4.90 26.05
C LEU A 135 5.55 -5.48 26.94
N ALA A 136 5.01 -4.68 27.88
CA ALA A 136 3.92 -5.10 28.77
C ALA A 136 2.53 -4.68 28.25
N GLN A 137 2.45 -3.94 27.14
CA GLN A 137 1.16 -3.58 26.54
C GLN A 137 0.60 -4.80 25.81
N THR A 138 -0.38 -5.45 26.42
CA THR A 138 -1.24 -6.41 25.72
C THR A 138 -1.92 -5.64 24.58
N PRO A 139 -1.85 -6.11 23.32
CA PRO A 139 -2.51 -5.42 22.22
C PRO A 139 -3.98 -5.26 22.56
N SER A 140 -4.47 -4.02 22.51
CA SER A 140 -5.88 -3.75 22.84
C SER A 140 -6.77 -4.60 21.93
N PRO A 141 -7.81 -5.26 22.48
CA PRO A 141 -8.69 -6.09 21.67
C PRO A 141 -9.20 -5.29 20.48
N ILE A 142 -9.10 -5.88 19.28
CA ILE A 142 -9.61 -5.26 18.05
C ILE A 142 -11.13 -5.32 18.14
N SER A 143 -11.77 -4.16 18.27
CA SER A 143 -13.22 -4.06 18.29
C SER A 143 -13.75 -4.22 16.86
N VAL A 144 -14.66 -5.18 16.67
CA VAL A 144 -15.33 -5.48 15.40
C VAL A 144 -16.83 -5.28 15.54
N VAL A 145 -17.49 -4.89 14.45
CA VAL A 145 -18.95 -4.72 14.36
C VAL A 145 -19.49 -5.58 13.23
N GLU A 146 -20.61 -6.25 13.47
CA GLU A 146 -21.33 -6.96 12.42
C GLU A 146 -22.03 -5.95 11.49
N ILE A 147 -21.84 -6.11 10.19
CA ILE A 147 -22.45 -5.28 9.16
C ILE A 147 -23.29 -6.14 8.21
N GLN A 148 -24.41 -5.58 7.76
CA GLN A 148 -25.18 -6.11 6.62
C GLN A 148 -24.94 -5.24 5.40
N PHE A 149 -24.66 -5.85 4.25
CA PHE A 149 -24.31 -5.13 3.05
C PHE A 149 -24.77 -5.81 1.76
N LYS A 150 -24.89 -5.04 0.68
CA LYS A 150 -24.95 -5.56 -0.68
C LYS A 150 -23.57 -5.48 -1.32
N LYS A 151 -23.21 -6.49 -2.10
CA LYS A 151 -21.95 -6.56 -2.85
C LYS A 151 -22.17 -6.08 -4.28
N THR A 152 -21.37 -5.12 -4.74
CA THR A 152 -21.36 -4.70 -6.14
C THR A 152 -20.07 -5.17 -6.80
N THR A 153 -20.21 -5.97 -7.86
CA THR A 153 -19.10 -6.42 -8.71
C THR A 153 -19.07 -5.65 -10.02
N CYS A 154 -17.94 -5.69 -10.72
CA CYS A 154 -17.77 -5.07 -12.02
C CYS A 154 -17.16 -6.09 -13.00
N LEU A 155 -17.77 -6.20 -14.18
CA LEU A 155 -17.31 -7.02 -15.30
C LEU A 155 -16.87 -6.10 -16.44
N ILE A 156 -15.79 -6.44 -17.12
CA ILE A 156 -15.31 -5.73 -18.32
C ILE A 156 -15.67 -6.57 -19.55
N SER A 157 -16.39 -5.98 -20.49
CA SER A 157 -16.77 -6.65 -21.74
C SER A 157 -15.54 -6.95 -22.61
N GLU A 158 -15.42 -8.18 -23.11
CA GLU A 158 -14.24 -8.64 -23.83
C GLU A 158 -13.92 -7.89 -25.13
N GLY A 159 -14.94 -7.33 -25.80
CA GLY A 159 -14.77 -6.62 -27.07
C GLY A 159 -14.65 -5.11 -26.92
N SER A 160 -15.44 -4.49 -26.03
CA SER A 160 -15.51 -3.03 -25.92
C SER A 160 -14.68 -2.46 -24.76
N GLY A 161 -14.21 -3.29 -23.82
CA GLY A 161 -13.60 -2.81 -22.58
C GLY A 161 -14.54 -2.00 -21.68
N SER A 162 -15.85 -2.04 -21.97
CA SER A 162 -16.88 -1.30 -21.21
C SER A 162 -17.21 -2.02 -19.90
N PRO A 163 -17.35 -1.27 -18.78
CA PRO A 163 -17.69 -1.86 -17.50
C PRO A 163 -19.20 -2.04 -17.32
N THR A 164 -19.60 -3.18 -16.75
CA THR A 164 -20.96 -3.45 -16.26
C THR A 164 -20.92 -3.69 -14.76
N LEU A 165 -21.71 -2.93 -14.00
CA LEU A 165 -21.83 -3.08 -12.56
C LEU A 165 -23.01 -3.98 -12.22
N MET A 166 -22.81 -4.95 -11.32
CA MET A 166 -23.85 -5.87 -10.86
C MET A 166 -23.92 -5.85 -9.34
N GLU A 167 -25.10 -5.57 -8.80
CA GLU A 167 -25.33 -5.62 -7.35
C GLU A 167 -26.01 -6.94 -6.97
N GLU A 168 -25.39 -7.69 -6.08
CA GLU A 168 -25.88 -8.98 -5.60
C GLU A 168 -27.05 -8.80 -4.62
N SER A 169 -28.03 -9.70 -4.73
CA SER A 169 -29.10 -9.92 -3.75
C SER A 169 -29.12 -11.41 -3.40
N PRO A 170 -29.27 -11.82 -2.12
CA PRO A 170 -29.70 -11.05 -0.95
C PRO A 170 -28.58 -10.26 -0.23
N LEU A 171 -28.91 -9.59 0.89
CA LEU A 171 -27.94 -8.99 1.81
C LEU A 171 -26.97 -10.05 2.36
N LEU A 172 -25.70 -9.70 2.38
CA LEU A 172 -24.62 -10.47 3.00
C LEU A 172 -24.27 -9.88 4.36
N SER A 173 -23.63 -10.68 5.22
CA SER A 173 -23.11 -10.24 6.51
C SER A 173 -21.60 -10.43 6.63
N GLY A 174 -20.97 -9.63 7.48
CA GLY A 174 -19.53 -9.71 7.75
C GLY A 174 -19.15 -8.91 9.00
N PHE A 175 -17.90 -9.03 9.43
CA PHE A 175 -17.36 -8.33 10.59
C PHE A 175 -16.34 -7.29 10.13
N LEU A 176 -16.63 -6.02 10.39
CA LEU A 176 -15.77 -4.90 10.06
C LEU A 176 -15.07 -4.39 11.33
N GLU A 177 -13.76 -4.21 11.27
CA GLU A 177 -13.02 -3.55 12.35
C GLU A 177 -13.47 -2.09 12.51
N THR A 178 -13.61 -1.64 13.76
CA THR A 178 -14.09 -0.28 14.07
C THR A 178 -13.02 0.79 13.92
N ARG A 179 -11.75 0.38 13.88
CA ARG A 179 -10.60 1.28 13.73
C ARG A 179 -9.84 0.95 12.44
N PRO A 180 -9.32 1.96 11.73
CA PRO A 180 -8.41 1.71 10.63
C PRO A 180 -7.18 0.94 11.10
N LEU A 181 -6.60 0.14 10.20
CA LEU A 181 -5.30 -0.51 10.39
C LEU A 181 -4.22 0.55 10.66
N ASP A 182 -3.37 0.28 11.64
CA ASP A 182 -2.24 1.14 12.00
C ASP A 182 -1.09 0.94 11.01
N LEU A 183 -1.18 1.64 9.88
CA LEU A 183 -0.17 1.61 8.82
C LEU A 183 0.88 2.70 9.07
N ILE A 184 2.16 2.36 8.86
CA ILE A 184 3.23 3.35 8.89
C ILE A 184 2.98 4.44 7.83
N ALA A 185 3.47 5.66 8.07
CA ALA A 185 3.16 6.83 7.24
C ALA A 185 3.44 6.64 5.73
N GLY A 186 4.41 5.80 5.35
CA GLY A 186 4.70 5.50 3.95
C GLY A 186 3.81 4.43 3.31
N GLU A 187 3.10 3.62 4.10
CA GLU A 187 2.15 2.60 3.64
C GLU A 187 0.70 3.07 3.73
N ARG A 188 0.44 4.12 4.51
CA ARG A 188 -0.86 4.76 4.62
C ARG A 188 -1.12 5.63 3.39
N GLY A 189 -2.10 5.24 2.59
CA GLY A 189 -2.62 6.09 1.51
C GLY A 189 -3.19 7.40 2.05
N ASN A 190 -3.14 8.46 1.24
CA ASN A 190 -3.65 9.77 1.64
C ASN A 190 -5.18 9.84 1.56
N SER A 191 -5.79 9.19 0.56
CA SER A 191 -7.21 9.35 0.21
C SER A 191 -8.15 8.33 0.85
N LYS A 192 -7.63 7.26 1.46
CA LYS A 192 -8.44 6.18 2.00
C LYS A 192 -7.91 5.68 3.34
N ASP A 193 -8.82 5.46 4.28
CA ASP A 193 -8.55 4.64 5.46
C ASP A 193 -8.84 3.16 5.15
N VAL A 194 -8.05 2.27 5.75
CA VAL A 194 -8.11 0.83 5.50
C VAL A 194 -8.54 0.12 6.77
N PHE A 195 -9.58 -0.69 6.71
CA PHE A 195 -10.14 -1.44 7.83
C PHE A 195 -9.99 -2.94 7.58
N GLY A 196 -9.76 -3.76 8.60
CA GLY A 196 -9.92 -5.21 8.47
C GLY A 196 -11.39 -5.57 8.26
N LEU A 197 -11.67 -6.48 7.34
CA LEU A 197 -13.00 -7.00 7.06
C LEU A 197 -12.96 -8.53 6.97
N ARG A 198 -13.94 -9.21 7.56
CA ARG A 198 -14.09 -10.66 7.43
C ARG A 198 -15.49 -10.99 6.90
N ILE A 199 -15.55 -11.74 5.80
CA ILE A 199 -16.80 -12.25 5.22
C ILE A 199 -16.70 -13.78 5.21
N GLY A 200 -17.55 -14.45 5.99
CA GLY A 200 -17.41 -15.88 6.27
C GLY A 200 -16.04 -16.19 6.89
N THR A 201 -15.27 -17.08 6.26
CA THR A 201 -13.92 -17.46 6.69
C THR A 201 -12.80 -16.66 6.01
N GLN A 202 -13.15 -15.78 5.06
CA GLN A 202 -12.17 -15.04 4.26
C GLN A 202 -11.89 -13.65 4.85
N SER A 203 -10.62 -13.28 4.86
CA SER A 203 -10.14 -11.97 5.33
C SER A 203 -9.88 -11.03 4.16
N TYR A 204 -10.32 -9.79 4.34
CA TYR A 204 -10.26 -8.71 3.37
C TYR A 204 -9.77 -7.43 4.04
N VAL A 205 -9.47 -6.44 3.20
CA VAL A 205 -9.36 -5.04 3.61
C VAL A 205 -10.52 -4.25 3.01
N ALA A 206 -11.16 -3.41 3.81
CA ALA A 206 -12.20 -2.49 3.38
C ALA A 206 -11.63 -1.06 3.38
N LYS A 207 -11.59 -0.43 2.20
CA LYS A 207 -11.07 0.92 2.02
C LYS A 207 -12.21 1.94 2.00
N LYS A 208 -12.18 2.91 2.91
CA LYS A 208 -13.14 4.00 3.01
C LYS A 208 -12.48 5.31 2.60
N LEU A 209 -13.16 6.11 1.77
CA LEU A 209 -12.65 7.41 1.35
C LEU A 209 -12.55 8.37 2.55
N VAL A 210 -11.48 9.18 2.61
CA VAL A 210 -11.28 10.24 3.62
C VAL A 210 -11.08 11.59 2.94
N ASN A 211 -11.57 12.65 3.58
CA ASN A 211 -11.40 14.01 3.06
C ASN A 211 -9.96 14.48 3.30
N THR A 212 -9.20 14.65 2.22
CA THR A 212 -7.80 15.11 2.26
C THR A 212 -7.66 16.63 2.26
N GLY A 213 -8.70 17.37 1.84
CA GLY A 213 -8.66 18.83 1.67
C GLY A 213 -9.22 19.62 2.85
N GLY A 214 -10.29 19.14 3.47
CA GLY A 214 -10.97 19.79 4.62
C GLY A 214 -10.52 19.28 5.99
N GLY A 215 -9.48 18.44 6.03
CA GLY A 215 -9.12 17.65 7.20
C GLY A 215 -9.99 16.39 7.33
N ARG A 216 -9.44 15.36 7.98
CA ARG A 216 -10.07 14.02 8.08
C ARG A 216 -11.39 13.99 8.87
N SER A 217 -11.79 15.10 9.48
CA SER A 217 -13.03 15.24 10.25
C SER A 217 -14.25 15.52 9.39
N GLU A 218 -14.08 16.04 8.16
CA GLU A 218 -15.21 16.33 7.28
C GLU A 218 -15.71 15.05 6.59
N GLU A 219 -16.99 14.75 6.76
CA GLU A 219 -17.63 13.62 6.10
C GLU A 219 -17.81 13.90 4.60
N ILE A 220 -17.45 12.92 3.77
CA ILE A 220 -17.70 12.97 2.33
C ILE A 220 -19.14 12.49 2.09
N PRO A 221 -19.97 13.22 1.33
CA PRO A 221 -21.31 12.77 0.96
C PRO A 221 -21.30 11.35 0.39
N ILE A 222 -22.25 10.52 0.83
CA ILE A 222 -22.25 9.08 0.48
C ILE A 222 -22.34 8.84 -1.04
N SER A 223 -23.09 9.67 -1.75
CA SER A 223 -23.20 9.63 -3.22
C SER A 223 -21.85 9.89 -3.91
N GLN A 224 -21.09 10.87 -3.41
CA GLN A 224 -19.74 11.17 -3.91
C GLN A 224 -18.78 10.01 -3.61
N ALA A 225 -18.82 9.44 -2.41
CA ALA A 225 -18.00 8.29 -2.05
C ALA A 225 -18.32 7.07 -2.94
N ILE A 226 -19.60 6.82 -3.23
CA ILE A 226 -20.02 5.76 -4.16
C ILE A 226 -19.42 5.99 -5.55
N ASN A 227 -19.51 7.21 -6.09
CA ASN A 227 -19.00 7.51 -7.43
C ASN A 227 -17.48 7.31 -7.51
N VAL A 228 -16.72 7.83 -6.53
CA VAL A 228 -15.26 7.71 -6.50
C VAL A 228 -14.82 6.26 -6.37
N LEU A 229 -15.39 5.50 -5.42
CA LEU A 229 -15.01 4.10 -5.23
C LEU A 229 -15.49 3.19 -6.37
N THR A 230 -16.57 3.55 -7.06
CA THR A 230 -17.00 2.88 -8.29
C THR A 230 -15.99 3.08 -9.41
N ALA A 231 -15.46 4.29 -9.57
CA ALA A 231 -14.39 4.56 -10.52
C ALA A 231 -13.13 3.73 -10.18
N ASP A 232 -12.74 3.66 -8.90
CA ASP A 232 -11.63 2.80 -8.46
C ASP A 232 -11.84 1.33 -8.80
N LEU A 233 -13.04 0.79 -8.54
CA LEU A 233 -13.38 -0.59 -8.90
C LEU A 233 -13.25 -0.82 -10.41
N ILE A 234 -13.79 0.09 -11.24
CA ILE A 234 -13.70 0.00 -12.70
C ILE A 234 -12.24 0.01 -13.16
N ARG A 235 -11.41 0.91 -12.62
CA ARG A 235 -9.98 1.00 -12.96
C ARG A 235 -9.25 -0.29 -12.64
N LEU A 236 -9.49 -0.87 -11.46
CA LEU A 236 -8.86 -2.12 -11.05
C LEU A 236 -9.33 -3.31 -11.91
N LYS A 237 -10.62 -3.37 -12.28
CA LYS A 237 -11.13 -4.42 -13.17
C LYS A 237 -10.61 -4.27 -14.60
N ARG A 238 -10.46 -3.05 -15.12
CA ARG A 238 -9.77 -2.80 -16.39
C ARG A 238 -8.31 -3.23 -16.32
N MET A 239 -7.63 -3.00 -15.19
CA MET A 239 -6.26 -3.44 -15.01
C MET A 239 -6.17 -4.97 -15.11
N ALA A 240 -7.05 -5.70 -14.41
CA ALA A 240 -7.11 -7.16 -14.52
C ALA A 240 -7.37 -7.61 -15.97
N TYR A 241 -8.37 -7.04 -16.64
CA TYR A 241 -8.70 -7.34 -18.03
C TYR A 241 -7.50 -7.16 -18.97
N PHE A 242 -6.86 -5.99 -18.93
CA PHE A 242 -5.70 -5.74 -19.80
C PHE A 242 -4.48 -6.56 -19.41
N ALA A 243 -4.31 -6.91 -18.12
CA ALA A 243 -3.18 -7.73 -17.67
C ALA A 243 -3.25 -9.15 -18.26
N GLU A 244 -4.44 -9.75 -18.35
CA GLU A 244 -4.63 -11.04 -19.01
C GLU A 244 -4.27 -10.98 -20.50
N LYS A 245 -4.78 -9.95 -21.21
CA LYS A 245 -4.48 -9.74 -22.64
C LYS A 245 -2.99 -9.46 -22.88
N PHE A 246 -2.36 -8.66 -22.03
CA PHE A 246 -0.93 -8.37 -22.07
C PHE A 246 -0.09 -9.64 -21.92
N LYS A 247 -0.42 -10.49 -20.94
CA LYS A 247 0.30 -11.75 -20.70
C LYS A 247 0.18 -12.70 -21.89
N ALA A 248 -1.02 -12.84 -22.45
CA ALA A 248 -1.24 -13.64 -23.65
C ALA A 248 -0.45 -13.10 -24.85
N PHE A 249 -0.54 -11.79 -25.10
CA PHE A 249 0.18 -11.14 -26.19
C PHE A 249 1.72 -11.23 -26.01
N ALA A 250 2.23 -11.06 -24.79
CA ALA A 250 3.65 -11.23 -24.50
C ALA A 250 4.12 -12.67 -24.74
N TYR A 251 3.30 -13.67 -24.37
CA TYR A 251 3.60 -15.08 -24.63
C TYR A 251 3.68 -15.37 -26.14
N ASP A 252 2.70 -14.88 -26.91
CA ASP A 252 2.66 -15.06 -28.37
C ASP A 252 3.85 -14.40 -29.09
N GLN A 253 4.33 -13.27 -28.55
CA GLN A 253 5.52 -12.58 -29.04
C GLN A 253 6.85 -13.15 -28.50
N GLY A 254 6.80 -14.17 -27.63
CA GLY A 254 8.00 -14.73 -26.99
C GLY A 254 8.73 -13.74 -26.06
N ALA A 255 8.04 -12.73 -25.56
CA ALA A 255 8.62 -11.72 -24.69
C ALA A 255 8.78 -12.25 -23.25
N ASN A 256 9.98 -12.10 -22.69
CA ASN A 256 10.25 -12.48 -21.31
C ASN A 256 9.70 -11.42 -20.34
N ILE A 257 8.60 -11.73 -19.67
CA ILE A 257 7.97 -10.86 -18.68
C ILE A 257 8.09 -11.45 -17.26
N ALA A 258 8.12 -10.59 -16.25
CA ALA A 258 7.95 -11.04 -14.87
C ALA A 258 6.50 -11.47 -14.62
N GLU A 259 6.31 -12.51 -13.82
CA GLU A 259 4.99 -12.87 -13.30
C GLU A 259 4.46 -11.76 -12.38
N PHE A 260 3.19 -11.41 -12.58
CA PHE A 260 2.43 -10.52 -11.70
C PHE A 260 0.95 -10.88 -11.79
N ASP A 261 0.19 -10.51 -10.76
CA ASP A 261 -1.26 -10.63 -10.66
C ASP A 261 -1.87 -9.25 -10.43
N VAL A 262 -3.18 -9.14 -10.59
CA VAL A 262 -3.94 -7.92 -10.24
C VAL A 262 -4.87 -8.28 -9.10
N SER A 263 -4.96 -7.44 -8.08
CA SER A 263 -5.86 -7.67 -6.95
C SER A 263 -7.31 -7.72 -7.44
N ASP A 264 -8.06 -8.70 -6.95
CA ASP A 264 -9.51 -8.67 -7.09
C ASP A 264 -10.11 -7.57 -6.20
N ALA A 265 -11.30 -7.08 -6.55
CA ALA A 265 -12.08 -6.19 -5.71
C ALA A 265 -13.58 -6.20 -6.02
N PHE A 266 -14.33 -5.69 -5.05
CA PHE A 266 -15.75 -5.39 -5.15
C PHE A 266 -16.10 -4.22 -4.22
N LEU A 267 -17.27 -3.60 -4.41
CA LEU A 267 -17.79 -2.66 -3.42
C LEU A 267 -18.71 -3.39 -2.44
N ILE A 268 -18.74 -2.91 -1.20
CA ILE A 268 -19.82 -3.20 -0.28
C ILE A 268 -20.55 -1.92 0.10
N LYS A 269 -21.88 -1.96 0.08
CA LYS A 269 -22.76 -0.88 0.56
C LYS A 269 -23.46 -1.38 1.81
N SER A 270 -23.13 -0.80 2.96
CA SER A 270 -23.79 -1.10 4.23
C SER A 270 -25.08 -0.31 4.36
N TYR A 271 -26.07 -0.90 5.03
CA TYR A 271 -27.39 -0.31 5.20
C TYR A 271 -27.71 -0.14 6.68
N LYS A 272 -28.29 1.01 7.06
CA LYS A 272 -28.88 1.19 8.38
C LYS A 272 -30.39 0.93 8.30
N PRO A 273 -30.99 0.36 9.36
CA PRO A 273 -32.44 0.37 9.49
C PRO A 273 -32.90 1.82 9.49
N SER A 274 -33.79 2.18 8.58
CA SER A 274 -34.37 3.53 8.56
C SER A 274 -35.16 3.73 9.84
N THR A 275 -34.66 4.58 10.74
CA THR A 275 -35.35 4.93 11.99
C THR A 275 -36.49 5.92 11.75
N SER A 276 -37.00 6.00 10.52
CA SER A 276 -38.13 6.85 10.18
C SER A 276 -39.39 6.20 10.76
N THR A 277 -39.59 6.39 12.07
CA THR A 277 -40.92 6.39 12.67
C THR A 277 -41.66 7.56 12.05
N VAL A 278 -42.16 7.35 10.82
CA VAL A 278 -43.27 8.16 10.32
C VAL A 278 -44.36 7.97 11.37
N PRO A 279 -44.76 9.02 12.10
CA PRO A 279 -45.84 8.89 13.07
C PRO A 279 -47.04 8.30 12.32
N PRO A 280 -47.72 7.29 12.88
CA PRO A 280 -48.85 6.65 12.23
C PRO A 280 -49.83 7.75 11.84
N VAL A 281 -49.99 7.98 10.54
CA VAL A 281 -51.04 8.86 10.04
C VAL A 281 -52.34 8.15 10.44
N GLU A 282 -53.01 8.68 11.47
CA GLU A 282 -54.27 8.14 11.97
C GLU A 282 -55.23 8.01 10.79
N HIS A 283 -55.54 6.76 10.43
CA HIS A 283 -56.36 6.43 9.29
C HIS A 283 -57.78 6.96 9.47
N ILE A 284 -58.24 7.65 8.43
CA ILE A 284 -59.64 7.80 8.05
C ILE A 284 -60.15 6.41 7.66
N ASP A 285 -61.25 5.98 8.28
CA ASP A 285 -61.94 4.70 8.08
C ASP A 285 -62.25 4.42 6.60
N GLY A 286 -61.74 3.29 6.09
CA GLY A 286 -62.04 2.81 4.74
C GLY A 286 -61.58 1.36 4.54
N ASP A 287 -62.51 0.42 4.74
CA ASP A 287 -62.36 -1.05 4.66
C ASP A 287 -61.97 -1.57 3.26
N HIS A 288 -60.68 -1.53 2.91
CA HIS A 288 -60.15 -2.29 1.78
C HIS A 288 -58.95 -3.15 2.23
N GLU A 289 -59.22 -4.42 2.53
CA GLU A 289 -58.35 -5.32 3.29
C GLU A 289 -57.40 -6.21 2.46
N GLU A 290 -57.43 -6.19 1.12
CA GLU A 290 -56.81 -7.29 0.35
C GLU A 290 -55.51 -6.98 -0.42
N ASP A 291 -54.91 -5.79 -0.33
CA ASP A 291 -53.71 -5.44 -1.11
C ASP A 291 -52.55 -4.87 -0.28
N ARG A 292 -52.25 -5.48 0.88
CA ARG A 292 -51.01 -5.19 1.63
C ARG A 292 -49.80 -5.88 0.99
N ALA A 293 -49.49 -5.47 -0.24
CA ALA A 293 -48.19 -5.71 -0.84
C ALA A 293 -47.10 -5.25 0.15
N HIS A 294 -46.16 -6.14 0.46
CA HIS A 294 -45.05 -5.89 1.38
C HIS A 294 -44.37 -4.56 1.06
N ALA A 295 -44.66 -3.54 1.85
CA ALA A 295 -43.93 -2.28 1.81
C ALA A 295 -42.48 -2.59 2.19
N GLU A 296 -41.63 -2.81 1.18
CA GLU A 296 -40.20 -3.01 1.38
C GLU A 296 -39.68 -1.77 2.11
N SER A 297 -39.29 -1.96 3.38
CA SER A 297 -38.69 -0.90 4.19
C SER A 297 -37.54 -0.28 3.38
N ILE A 298 -37.66 0.99 3.00
CA ILE A 298 -36.62 1.69 2.26
C ILE A 298 -35.38 1.71 3.16
N LYS A 299 -34.35 0.95 2.80
CA LYS A 299 -33.07 0.91 3.55
C LYS A 299 -32.14 1.97 2.96
N GLU A 300 -31.67 2.88 3.80
CA GLU A 300 -30.70 3.91 3.40
C GLU A 300 -29.27 3.37 3.46
N VAL A 301 -28.46 3.68 2.43
CA VAL A 301 -27.04 3.32 2.40
C VAL A 301 -26.28 4.18 3.41
N SER A 302 -25.67 3.55 4.41
CA SER A 302 -24.97 4.25 5.49
C SER A 302 -23.47 4.41 5.28
N ALA A 303 -22.84 3.52 4.52
CA ALA A 303 -21.42 3.60 4.19
C ALA A 303 -21.10 2.70 2.98
N VAL A 304 -20.07 3.07 2.22
CA VAL A 304 -19.54 2.34 1.08
C VAL A 304 -18.04 2.09 1.27
N TYR A 305 -17.56 0.92 0.86
CA TYR A 305 -16.16 0.55 0.93
C TYR A 305 -15.73 -0.16 -0.37
N LEU A 306 -14.49 0.06 -0.78
CA LEU A 306 -13.81 -0.76 -1.78
C LEU A 306 -13.09 -1.90 -1.06
N VAL A 307 -13.45 -3.14 -1.38
CA VAL A 307 -12.97 -4.33 -0.69
C VAL A 307 -12.00 -5.09 -1.58
N GLU A 308 -10.83 -5.43 -1.02
CA GLU A 308 -9.79 -6.25 -1.66
C GLU A 308 -9.40 -7.41 -0.73
N PRO A 309 -8.92 -8.55 -1.25
CA PRO A 309 -8.34 -9.60 -0.41
C PRO A 309 -7.22 -9.07 0.49
N LEU A 310 -7.17 -9.55 1.74
CA LEU A 310 -6.08 -9.21 2.65
C LEU A 310 -4.76 -9.77 2.09
N ARG A 311 -3.76 -8.91 1.93
CA ARG A 311 -2.43 -9.28 1.42
C ARG A 311 -1.49 -9.65 2.57
N LEU A 312 -0.53 -10.54 2.28
CA LEU A 312 0.44 -11.00 3.27
C LEU A 312 1.39 -9.90 3.77
N THR A 313 1.67 -8.89 2.96
CA THR A 313 2.51 -7.75 3.32
C THR A 313 1.84 -6.43 2.95
N THR A 314 2.09 -5.42 3.78
CA THR A 314 1.70 -4.03 3.58
C THR A 314 2.77 -3.23 2.82
N THR A 315 3.93 -3.81 2.55
CA THR A 315 5.03 -3.13 1.85
C THR A 315 4.67 -2.92 0.39
N VAL A 316 4.57 -1.65 0.01
CA VAL A 316 4.21 -1.23 -1.34
C VAL A 316 5.45 -0.92 -2.17
N VAL A 317 5.47 -1.43 -3.39
CA VAL A 317 6.43 -1.08 -4.45
C VAL A 317 5.70 -0.24 -5.49
N LYS A 318 6.11 1.03 -5.62
CA LYS A 318 5.62 1.94 -6.66
C LYS A 318 6.46 1.80 -7.94
N PHE A 319 5.81 1.66 -9.08
CA PHE A 319 6.42 1.44 -10.41
C PHE A 319 6.28 2.65 -11.34
N SER A 320 5.20 3.43 -11.19
CA SER A 320 5.05 4.74 -11.85
C SER A 320 4.51 5.77 -10.86
N GLY A 321 4.68 7.06 -11.18
CA GLY A 321 4.03 8.15 -10.46
C GLY A 321 2.69 8.52 -11.10
N THR A 322 2.04 9.55 -10.57
CA THR A 322 0.94 10.23 -11.26
C THR A 322 1.46 10.82 -12.58
N PHE A 323 2.59 11.52 -12.50
CA PHE A 323 3.36 11.99 -13.64
C PHE A 323 4.70 11.25 -13.66
N GLY A 324 5.14 10.86 -14.85
CA GLY A 324 6.42 10.24 -15.12
C GLY A 324 6.47 8.73 -14.85
N SER A 325 7.41 8.10 -15.55
CA SER A 325 7.78 6.70 -15.34
C SER A 325 9.02 6.60 -14.45
N THR A 326 9.09 5.58 -13.60
CA THR A 326 10.35 5.29 -12.90
C THR A 326 11.30 4.53 -13.82
N THR A 327 12.55 4.98 -13.93
CA THR A 327 13.57 4.37 -14.79
C THR A 327 14.28 3.21 -14.08
N ARG A 328 13.50 2.24 -13.58
CA ARG A 328 14.06 1.04 -12.94
C ARG A 328 14.39 -0.02 -13.98
N THR A 329 15.53 -0.70 -13.81
CA THR A 329 16.06 -1.69 -14.76
C THR A 329 15.70 -3.14 -14.39
N GLU A 330 15.01 -3.35 -13.28
CA GLU A 330 14.63 -4.69 -12.81
C GLU A 330 13.46 -5.22 -13.65
N LEU A 331 13.47 -6.53 -13.97
CA LEU A 331 12.51 -7.15 -14.89
C LEU A 331 11.04 -6.85 -14.52
N ARG A 332 10.70 -6.84 -13.22
CA ARG A 332 9.36 -6.47 -12.74
C ARG A 332 8.98 -5.05 -13.13
N SER A 333 9.89 -4.09 -12.95
CA SER A 333 9.63 -2.69 -13.30
C SER A 333 9.53 -2.49 -14.81
N LEU A 334 10.40 -3.18 -15.57
CA LEU A 334 10.35 -3.16 -17.04
C LEU A 334 9.04 -3.77 -17.56
N THR A 335 8.56 -4.85 -16.93
CA THR A 335 7.30 -5.52 -17.27
C THR A 335 6.11 -4.59 -17.00
N VAL A 336 6.03 -3.96 -15.83
CA VAL A 336 4.95 -3.03 -15.49
C VAL A 336 4.96 -1.79 -16.40
N SER A 337 6.14 -1.28 -16.76
CA SER A 337 6.27 -0.17 -17.71
C SER A 337 5.81 -0.56 -19.13
N ALA A 338 6.19 -1.76 -19.60
CA ALA A 338 5.73 -2.29 -20.89
C ALA A 338 4.23 -2.59 -20.89
N TYR A 339 3.67 -3.04 -19.77
CA TYR A 339 2.24 -3.23 -19.59
C TYR A 339 1.46 -1.91 -19.74
N ALA A 340 1.91 -0.83 -19.11
CA ALA A 340 1.29 0.49 -19.28
C ALA A 340 1.34 0.98 -20.74
N HIS A 341 2.46 0.74 -21.44
CA HIS A 341 2.60 1.05 -22.86
C HIS A 341 1.66 0.21 -23.73
N TYR A 342 1.59 -1.10 -23.49
CA TYR A 342 0.64 -1.97 -24.17
C TYR A 342 -0.81 -1.44 -24.04
N VAL A 343 -1.22 -1.02 -22.84
CA VAL A 343 -2.56 -0.43 -22.64
C VAL A 343 -2.74 0.87 -23.40
N ALA A 344 -1.72 1.73 -23.46
CA ALA A 344 -1.75 2.93 -24.28
C ALA A 344 -1.98 2.59 -25.76
N GLU A 345 -1.27 1.60 -26.30
CA GLU A 345 -1.46 1.17 -27.69
C GLU A 345 -2.84 0.55 -27.94
N GLN A 346 -3.26 -0.41 -27.10
CA GLN A 346 -4.54 -1.10 -27.26
C GLN A 346 -5.76 -0.16 -27.18
N THR A 347 -5.60 1.00 -26.56
CA THR A 347 -6.67 1.99 -26.42
C THR A 347 -6.47 3.18 -27.35
N ALA A 348 -5.55 3.10 -28.32
CA ALA A 348 -5.17 4.19 -29.20
C ALA A 348 -4.88 5.50 -28.44
N CYS A 349 -4.11 5.37 -27.35
CA CYS A 349 -3.74 6.43 -26.42
C CYS A 349 -4.93 7.15 -25.75
N ARG A 350 -6.12 6.53 -25.70
CA ARG A 350 -7.28 7.13 -25.01
C ARG A 350 -7.32 6.85 -23.52
N TYR A 351 -6.58 5.83 -23.07
CA TYR A 351 -6.58 5.39 -21.70
C TYR A 351 -5.21 4.82 -21.33
N ILE A 352 -4.65 5.26 -20.22
CA ILE A 352 -3.39 4.72 -19.69
C ILE A 352 -3.48 4.49 -18.19
N PHE A 353 -2.70 3.55 -17.68
CA PHE A 353 -2.49 3.40 -16.24
C PHE A 353 -1.35 4.30 -15.77
N ALA A 354 -1.58 4.94 -14.63
CA ALA A 354 -0.64 5.78 -13.90
C ALA A 354 -0.62 5.35 -12.42
N ASP A 355 0.39 5.81 -11.68
CA ASP A 355 0.63 5.44 -10.28
C ASP A 355 0.47 3.94 -10.00
N ILE A 356 1.08 3.13 -10.87
CA ILE A 356 1.00 1.68 -10.76
C ILE A 356 1.86 1.27 -9.58
N GLN A 357 1.26 0.56 -8.65
CA GLN A 357 1.90 0.05 -7.46
C GLN A 357 1.45 -1.39 -7.19
N GLY A 358 2.22 -2.10 -6.40
CA GLY A 358 1.88 -3.45 -5.99
C GLY A 358 2.65 -3.89 -4.76
N SER A 359 2.36 -5.09 -4.28
CA SER A 359 3.09 -5.72 -3.18
C SER A 359 3.30 -7.19 -3.52
N ASN A 360 4.28 -7.82 -2.87
CA ASN A 360 4.42 -9.26 -3.00
C ASN A 360 3.27 -9.95 -2.26
N ASN A 361 2.63 -10.94 -2.87
CA ASN A 361 1.60 -11.74 -2.23
C ASN A 361 1.76 -13.21 -2.63
N ALA A 362 1.30 -14.13 -1.79
CA ALA A 362 1.22 -15.53 -2.21
C ALA A 362 0.06 -15.65 -3.22
N ASN A 363 0.35 -16.22 -4.39
CA ASN A 363 -0.69 -16.56 -5.36
C ASN A 363 -1.39 -17.87 -4.96
N ALA A 364 -2.30 -18.35 -5.81
CA ALA A 364 -3.04 -19.60 -5.58
C ALA A 364 -2.16 -20.85 -5.44
N SER A 365 -0.93 -20.84 -5.97
CA SER A 365 0.04 -21.94 -5.80
C SER A 365 0.95 -21.77 -4.57
N GLY A 366 0.75 -20.72 -3.78
CA GLY A 366 1.60 -20.37 -2.64
C GLY A 366 2.93 -19.73 -3.04
N LYS A 367 3.19 -19.51 -4.33
CA LYS A 367 4.38 -18.82 -4.83
C LYS A 367 4.22 -17.32 -4.61
N LEU A 368 5.31 -16.68 -4.17
CA LEU A 368 5.35 -15.23 -4.03
C LEU A 368 5.31 -14.55 -5.41
N SER A 369 4.22 -13.86 -5.71
CA SER A 369 3.96 -13.12 -6.95
C SER A 369 3.78 -11.64 -6.64
N LEU A 370 4.04 -10.77 -7.62
CA LEU A 370 3.73 -9.34 -7.49
C LEU A 370 2.24 -9.13 -7.74
N THR A 371 1.47 -8.62 -6.78
CA THR A 371 0.07 -8.24 -6.98
C THR A 371 -0.04 -6.73 -7.14
N LEU A 372 -0.50 -6.27 -8.30
CA LEU A 372 -0.79 -4.86 -8.59
C LEU A 372 -2.17 -4.46 -8.04
N PHE A 373 -2.29 -3.25 -7.51
CA PHE A 373 -3.54 -2.74 -6.96
C PHE A 373 -3.59 -1.21 -6.96
N ASP A 374 -4.80 -0.67 -6.75
CA ASP A 374 -5.08 0.76 -6.59
C ASP A 374 -4.45 1.64 -7.70
N PRO A 375 -4.69 1.33 -9.00
CA PRO A 375 -4.18 2.17 -10.07
C PRO A 375 -4.87 3.53 -10.14
N MET A 376 -4.12 4.52 -10.62
CA MET A 376 -4.69 5.69 -11.26
C MET A 376 -4.69 5.52 -12.77
N THR A 377 -5.45 6.37 -13.46
CA THR A 377 -5.55 6.35 -14.92
C THR A 377 -5.66 7.76 -15.47
N HIS A 378 -5.22 7.92 -16.71
CA HIS A 378 -5.48 9.13 -17.48
C HIS A 378 -6.36 8.80 -18.68
N THR A 379 -7.38 9.61 -18.90
CA THR A 379 -8.29 9.47 -20.04
C THR A 379 -8.37 10.74 -20.84
N VAL A 380 -8.79 10.66 -22.10
CA VAL A 380 -8.92 11.88 -22.92
C VAL A 380 -9.91 12.86 -22.28
N GLU A 381 -11.00 12.32 -21.72
CA GLU A 381 -12.08 13.08 -21.12
C GLU A 381 -11.83 13.51 -19.67
N GLY A 382 -10.80 12.96 -19.00
CA GLY A 382 -10.51 13.26 -17.59
C GLY A 382 -11.54 12.69 -16.61
N THR A 383 -12.28 11.65 -17.00
CA THR A 383 -13.47 11.17 -16.26
C THR A 383 -13.25 9.85 -15.52
N SER A 384 -12.03 9.31 -15.49
CA SER A 384 -11.76 8.00 -14.89
C SER A 384 -11.68 8.00 -13.35
N GLY A 385 -11.94 9.14 -12.71
CA GLY A 385 -12.01 9.28 -11.26
C GLY A 385 -10.91 10.19 -10.69
N ALA A 386 -10.74 10.17 -9.37
CA ALA A 386 -9.75 11.00 -8.70
C ALA A 386 -8.32 10.71 -9.22
N GLY A 387 -7.56 11.78 -9.47
CA GLY A 387 -6.19 11.70 -10.01
C GLY A 387 -6.09 11.56 -11.53
N ASP A 388 -7.21 11.65 -12.26
CA ASP A 388 -7.19 11.71 -13.73
C ASP A 388 -6.78 13.12 -14.20
N HIS A 389 -5.54 13.25 -14.69
CA HIS A 389 -5.01 14.49 -15.25
C HIS A 389 -5.31 14.65 -16.75
N GLY A 390 -6.23 13.86 -17.29
CA GLY A 390 -6.76 14.05 -18.62
C GLY A 390 -5.69 13.99 -19.72
N ARG A 391 -5.78 14.96 -20.63
CA ARG A 391 -4.81 15.18 -21.72
C ARG A 391 -3.39 15.42 -21.23
N GLU A 392 -3.21 16.12 -20.10
CA GLU A 392 -1.89 16.41 -19.55
C GLU A 392 -1.19 15.13 -19.11
N GLY A 393 -1.89 14.26 -18.37
CA GLY A 393 -1.36 12.98 -17.94
C GLY A 393 -1.04 12.04 -19.10
N LEU A 394 -1.88 12.02 -20.15
CA LEU A 394 -1.61 11.27 -21.38
C LEU A 394 -0.34 11.76 -22.09
N GLN A 395 -0.23 13.08 -22.24
CA GLN A 395 0.91 13.71 -22.92
C GLN A 395 2.21 13.51 -22.13
N ASP A 396 2.15 13.59 -20.81
CA ASP A 396 3.29 13.32 -19.93
C ASP A 396 3.78 11.87 -20.09
N PHE A 397 2.88 10.90 -20.08
CA PHE A 397 3.24 9.51 -20.30
C PHE A 397 3.93 9.30 -21.64
N VAL A 398 3.37 9.78 -22.75
CA VAL A 398 3.97 9.60 -24.08
C VAL A 398 5.31 10.32 -24.20
N SER A 399 5.44 11.51 -23.59
CA SER A 399 6.69 12.27 -23.60
C SER A 399 7.81 11.62 -22.78
N ASN A 400 7.47 10.95 -21.68
CA ASN A 400 8.45 10.43 -20.74
C ASN A 400 8.62 8.90 -20.81
N HIS A 401 7.78 8.19 -21.57
CA HIS A 401 7.94 6.76 -21.79
C HIS A 401 9.21 6.50 -22.61
N THR A 402 10.06 5.62 -22.07
CA THR A 402 11.22 5.08 -22.77
C THR A 402 10.99 3.60 -22.97
N CYS A 403 10.82 3.19 -24.23
CA CYS A 403 10.67 1.77 -24.57
C CYS A 403 11.84 0.96 -24.00
N ASN A 404 11.53 -0.22 -23.49
CA ASN A 404 12.52 -1.17 -23.01
C ASN A 404 12.49 -2.45 -23.88
N HIS A 405 13.32 -3.43 -23.53
CA HIS A 405 13.44 -4.66 -24.31
C HIS A 405 12.15 -5.50 -24.39
N ILE A 406 11.26 -5.38 -23.41
CA ILE A 406 9.94 -6.01 -23.47
C ILE A 406 9.06 -5.28 -24.48
N CYS A 407 9.03 -3.94 -24.45
CA CYS A 407 8.29 -3.14 -25.44
C CYS A 407 8.75 -3.48 -26.88
N TRP A 408 10.06 -3.61 -27.10
CA TRP A 408 10.62 -3.97 -28.41
C TRP A 408 10.31 -5.41 -28.81
N ALA A 409 10.45 -6.37 -27.89
CA ALA A 409 10.12 -7.77 -28.15
C ALA A 409 8.65 -7.95 -28.53
N MET A 410 7.76 -7.20 -27.88
CA MET A 410 6.33 -7.19 -28.15
C MET A 410 5.93 -6.31 -29.35
N GLN A 411 6.89 -5.66 -30.02
CA GLN A 411 6.68 -4.78 -31.16
C GLN A 411 5.66 -3.67 -30.89
N LEU A 412 5.65 -3.13 -29.67
CA LEU A 412 4.72 -2.07 -29.30
C LEU A 412 4.99 -0.79 -30.09
N ALA A 413 3.95 0.02 -30.25
CA ALA A 413 3.98 1.27 -30.99
C ALA A 413 5.17 2.16 -30.59
N SER A 414 5.77 2.84 -31.56
CA SER A 414 6.84 3.79 -31.24
C SER A 414 6.27 5.01 -30.51
N ARG A 415 7.12 5.72 -29.76
CA ARG A 415 6.74 7.00 -29.14
C ARG A 415 6.19 8.00 -30.16
N GLU A 416 6.75 8.03 -31.36
CA GLU A 416 6.29 8.91 -32.44
C GLU A 416 4.86 8.57 -32.88
N VAL A 417 4.56 7.28 -33.04
CA VAL A 417 3.20 6.82 -33.36
C VAL A 417 2.21 7.22 -32.27
N MET A 418 2.55 7.00 -30.99
CA MET A 418 1.69 7.43 -29.87
C MET A 418 1.48 8.94 -29.84
N GLN A 419 2.53 9.73 -30.11
CA GLN A 419 2.45 11.19 -30.12
C GLN A 419 1.56 11.72 -31.24
N ASN A 420 1.66 11.13 -32.44
CA ASN A 420 0.80 11.47 -33.57
C ASN A 420 -0.66 11.14 -33.25
N THR A 421 -0.92 9.95 -32.71
CA THR A 421 -2.26 9.53 -32.27
C THR A 421 -2.89 10.50 -31.26
N LEU A 422 -2.15 10.91 -30.23
CA LEU A 422 -2.64 11.91 -29.27
C LEU A 422 -2.94 13.26 -29.92
N THR A 423 -2.07 13.71 -30.83
CA THR A 423 -2.24 14.98 -31.54
C THR A 423 -3.55 14.98 -32.34
N ASP A 424 -3.85 13.90 -33.04
CA ASP A 424 -5.06 13.77 -33.85
C ASP A 424 -6.34 13.69 -32.99
N ILE A 425 -6.28 12.99 -31.86
CA ILE A 425 -7.38 12.95 -30.88
C ILE A 425 -7.68 14.36 -30.35
N PHE A 426 -6.66 15.12 -29.96
CA PHE A 426 -6.85 16.46 -29.38
C PHE A 426 -7.32 17.49 -30.42
N ARG A 427 -6.87 17.37 -31.68
CA ARG A 427 -7.39 18.18 -32.80
C ARG A 427 -8.88 17.92 -33.03
N SER A 428 -9.28 16.65 -33.05
CA SER A 428 -10.67 16.25 -33.31
C SER A 428 -11.64 16.80 -32.24
N GLN A 429 -11.21 16.86 -30.98
CA GLN A 429 -12.04 17.42 -29.90
C GLN A 429 -12.13 18.95 -29.92
N SER A 430 -11.12 19.64 -30.45
CA SER A 430 -11.11 21.11 -30.52
C SER A 430 -12.05 21.62 -31.63
N GLY A 431 -12.17 20.86 -32.73
CA GLY A 431 -13.10 21.18 -33.83
C GLY A 431 -14.57 21.07 -33.44
N ALA A 432 -14.94 20.06 -32.64
CA ALA A 432 -16.33 19.84 -32.21
C ALA A 432 -16.88 20.98 -31.34
N ALA A 433 -16.06 21.57 -30.46
CA ALA A 433 -16.49 22.62 -29.54
C ALA A 433 -16.83 23.95 -30.23
N THR A 434 -16.37 24.17 -31.47
CA THR A 434 -16.58 25.44 -32.17
C THR A 434 -17.91 25.44 -32.95
N GLN A 435 -18.38 24.28 -33.41
CA GLN A 435 -19.61 24.18 -34.23
C GLN A 435 -20.91 24.32 -33.41
N ASP A 436 -20.91 23.95 -32.12
CA ASP A 436 -22.10 24.09 -31.28
C ASP A 436 -22.37 25.55 -30.85
N SER A 437 -21.38 26.43 -30.95
CA SER A 437 -21.54 27.85 -30.58
C SER A 437 -22.09 28.75 -31.70
N GLU A 438 -22.01 28.33 -32.97
CA GLU A 438 -22.46 29.14 -34.11
C GLU A 438 -23.93 28.88 -34.52
N ASN A 439 -24.60 27.86 -33.98
CA ASN A 439 -26.02 27.57 -34.26
C ASN A 439 -27.01 28.11 -33.20
N GLN A 440 -26.56 29.03 -32.33
CA GLN A 440 -27.43 29.81 -31.44
C GLN A 440 -27.59 31.26 -31.93
N GLU A 441 -27.88 31.46 -33.22
CA GLU A 441 -28.40 32.74 -33.71
C GLU A 441 -29.94 32.75 -33.71
N ASN A 442 -30.47 33.49 -32.73
CA ASN A 442 -31.73 34.24 -32.70
C ASN A 442 -33.01 33.56 -33.22
N PRO A 443 -33.91 33.10 -32.32
CA PRO A 443 -35.32 33.13 -32.64
C PRO A 443 -35.72 34.60 -32.75
N SER A 444 -35.92 35.06 -33.98
CA SER A 444 -36.51 36.35 -34.28
C SER A 444 -37.87 36.48 -33.59
N ASP A 445 -38.01 37.55 -32.81
CA ASP A 445 -39.29 38.15 -32.47
C ASP A 445 -40.15 38.28 -33.74
N GLU A 446 -41.23 37.51 -33.82
CA GLU A 446 -42.38 37.82 -34.67
C GLU A 446 -43.64 37.87 -33.79
N GLU A 447 -44.47 38.86 -34.10
CA GLU A 447 -45.58 39.49 -33.36
C GLU A 447 -46.74 38.58 -32.91
#